data_AF-A0A209BVF6-F1
#
_entry.id   AF-A0A209BVF6-F1
#
_cell.length_a   1.000
_cell.length_b   1.000
_cell.length_c   1.000
_cell.angle_alpha   90.00
_cell.angle_beta   90.00
_cell.angle_gamma   90.00
#
_symmetry.space_group_name_H-M   'P 1'
#
loop_
_entity.id
_entity.type
_entity.pdbx_description
1 polymer ?
#
loop_
_entity_poly.entity_id
_entity_poly.type
_entity_poly.pdbx_seq_one_letter_code
_entity_poly.pdbx_strand_id
1 'polypeptide(L)'
;MSHLERPRRIVQPGGPAGTPSTSSDALRRTDRGPVAGAGPRRTVGAPGPAAPLRRERLAPRPQGLRDAVGRLDAGLDEHGRRQLAQWIGEEYRAHYGGIPLGFFARCHLGPPYVDHQLNLFQVIVRHFAPSDQVPEPFSGARMLVRSGGYAFVEVYSDGLLLPVLDDGTVVRP
;
A
#
# COMPACT_ATOMS: atom_id res chain seq x y z
N MET A 1 17.62 -2.48 65.12
CA MET A 1 18.10 -3.20 63.93
C MET A 1 17.55 -2.44 62.72
N SER A 2 18.27 -1.44 62.17
CA SER A 2 19.33 -1.63 61.15
C SER A 2 18.72 -1.81 59.75
N HIS A 3 18.86 -0.98 58.70
CA HIS A 3 19.54 0.29 58.43
C HIS A 3 18.85 0.96 57.21
N LEU A 4 18.83 2.29 57.18
CA LEU A 4 18.49 3.10 56.00
C LEU A 4 19.68 3.11 55.03
N GLU A 5 19.46 2.97 53.71
CA GLU A 5 20.21 3.77 52.73
C GLU A 5 19.69 3.67 51.28
N ARG A 6 19.58 4.85 50.67
CA ARG A 6 19.40 5.17 49.25
C ARG A 6 20.12 6.53 49.07
N PRO A 7 20.33 7.04 47.85
CA PRO A 7 21.10 6.56 46.69
C PRO A 7 22.22 7.59 46.33
N ARG A 8 23.20 7.30 45.46
CA ARG A 8 23.82 8.36 44.61
C ARG A 8 24.28 7.91 43.22
N ARG A 9 23.75 8.67 42.26
CA ARG A 9 24.22 8.98 40.90
C ARG A 9 25.61 9.62 40.96
N ILE A 10 26.53 9.21 40.08
CA ILE A 10 27.78 9.92 39.83
C ILE A 10 27.84 10.35 38.36
N VAL A 11 27.96 11.66 38.19
CA VAL A 11 28.41 12.40 37.00
C VAL A 11 29.85 12.83 37.31
N GLN A 12 30.77 12.79 36.35
CA GLN A 12 32.02 13.56 36.44
C GLN A 12 32.54 14.09 35.08
N PRO A 13 33.37 15.16 35.10
CA PRO A 13 33.40 16.21 34.07
C PRO A 13 34.79 16.53 33.45
N GLY A 14 34.78 17.24 32.30
CA GLY A 14 35.52 18.47 31.93
C GLY A 14 37.07 18.64 31.98
N GLY A 15 37.67 18.94 30.80
CA GLY A 15 38.73 19.96 30.53
C GLY A 15 40.21 19.63 30.83
N PRO A 16 41.24 20.35 30.27
CA PRO A 16 41.22 21.70 29.68
C PRO A 16 41.98 21.91 28.33
N ALA A 17 42.00 23.17 27.88
CA ALA A 17 42.51 23.72 26.61
C ALA A 17 44.03 23.97 26.53
N GLY A 18 44.55 24.12 25.30
CA GLY A 18 45.84 24.74 25.01
C GLY A 18 46.15 24.80 23.49
N THR A 19 46.32 26.01 22.95
CA THR A 19 47.02 26.28 21.67
C THR A 19 48.32 27.04 21.98
N PRO A 20 49.37 26.95 21.14
CA PRO A 20 49.55 28.01 20.14
C PRO A 20 50.15 27.55 18.79
N SER A 21 49.97 28.42 17.79
CA SER A 21 50.51 28.39 16.42
C SER A 21 52.05 28.41 16.35
N THR A 22 52.62 27.79 15.31
CA THR A 22 53.76 28.36 14.55
C THR A 22 53.68 27.96 13.07
N SER A 23 54.25 28.82 12.25
CA SER A 23 53.98 29.10 10.84
C SER A 23 54.95 28.38 9.91
N SER A 24 54.56 28.20 8.63
CA SER A 24 55.31 28.47 7.37
C SER A 24 54.76 27.55 6.27
N ASP A 25 54.04 28.09 5.29
CA ASP A 25 54.56 28.47 3.95
C ASP A 25 54.79 27.19 3.09
N ALA A 26 54.31 26.98 1.87
CA ALA A 26 53.77 27.76 0.78
C ALA A 26 53.24 26.69 -0.22
N LEU A 27 52.12 26.77 -0.95
CA LEU A 27 51.92 27.47 -2.22
C LEU A 27 50.65 26.88 -2.88
N ARG A 28 49.72 27.76 -3.25
CA ARG A 28 49.19 27.89 -4.62
C ARG A 28 48.48 26.66 -5.25
N ARG A 29 47.14 26.67 -5.21
CA ARG A 29 46.30 26.92 -6.41
C ARG A 29 44.82 26.98 -6.08
N THR A 30 44.22 28.05 -6.58
CA THR A 30 42.79 28.27 -6.80
C THR A 30 42.23 27.27 -7.81
N ASP A 31 41.03 26.72 -7.56
CA ASP A 31 39.85 27.02 -8.39
C ASP A 31 38.54 26.55 -7.72
N ARG A 32 37.41 26.94 -8.29
CA ARG A 32 36.18 27.39 -7.63
C ARG A 32 34.97 26.55 -8.07
N GLY A 33 34.50 25.64 -7.21
CA GLY A 33 33.14 25.04 -7.13
C GLY A 33 32.50 24.42 -8.39
N PRO A 34 31.17 24.18 -8.38
CA PRO A 34 30.40 23.13 -7.68
C PRO A 34 29.83 22.11 -8.72
N VAL A 35 29.12 21.01 -8.45
CA VAL A 35 27.71 20.88 -8.02
C VAL A 35 27.32 19.40 -7.95
N ALA A 36 26.32 19.13 -7.11
CA ALA A 36 25.64 17.85 -6.93
C ALA A 36 25.13 17.22 -8.23
N GLY A 37 25.36 15.92 -8.37
CA GLY A 37 24.74 15.08 -9.39
C GLY A 37 23.25 14.89 -9.12
N ALA A 38 22.43 15.82 -9.60
CA ALA A 38 21.00 15.61 -9.77
C ALA A 38 20.79 14.74 -11.02
N GLY A 39 20.65 13.43 -10.83
CA GLY A 39 20.15 12.56 -11.89
C GLY A 39 18.72 12.99 -12.29
N PRO A 40 18.34 12.87 -13.57
CA PRO A 40 17.03 13.32 -14.02
C PRO A 40 15.94 12.50 -13.32
N ARG A 41 15.14 13.17 -12.47
CA ARG A 41 13.84 12.63 -12.03
C ARG A 41 13.04 12.34 -13.29
N ARG A 42 12.78 11.05 -13.56
CA ARG A 42 11.76 10.66 -14.54
C ARG A 42 10.43 11.20 -14.03
N THR A 43 9.96 12.29 -14.64
CA THR A 43 8.57 12.70 -14.54
C THR A 43 7.76 11.59 -15.21
N VAL A 44 7.03 10.79 -14.42
CA VAL A 44 5.96 9.97 -14.95
C VAL A 44 5.02 10.95 -15.66
N GLY A 45 4.93 10.86 -16.99
CA GLY A 45 4.07 11.72 -17.77
C GLY A 45 2.64 11.70 -17.22
N ALA A 46 1.94 12.82 -17.33
CA ALA A 46 0.52 12.88 -16.98
C ALA A 46 -0.21 11.70 -17.65
N PRO A 47 -1.09 10.98 -16.93
CA PRO A 47 -1.88 9.91 -17.53
C PRO A 47 -2.56 10.46 -18.77
N GLY A 48 -2.42 9.77 -19.90
CA GLY A 48 -3.24 10.04 -21.07
C GLY A 48 -4.73 9.98 -20.72
N PRO A 49 -5.62 10.49 -21.58
CA PRO A 49 -7.05 10.46 -21.31
C PRO A 49 -7.47 9.03 -20.95
N ALA A 50 -8.16 8.89 -19.81
CA ALA A 50 -8.64 7.59 -19.34
C ALA A 50 -9.45 6.93 -20.47
N ALA A 51 -9.16 5.66 -20.73
CA ALA A 51 -9.93 4.90 -21.70
C ALA A 51 -11.42 4.94 -21.32
N PRO A 52 -12.34 5.09 -22.28
CA PRO A 52 -13.76 5.17 -21.98
C PRO A 52 -14.21 3.92 -21.20
N LEU A 53 -14.98 4.15 -20.14
CA LEU A 53 -15.51 3.09 -19.29
C LEU A 53 -16.39 2.15 -20.12
N ARG A 54 -15.99 0.88 -20.23
CA ARG A 54 -16.75 -0.17 -20.90
C ARG A 54 -18.05 -0.45 -20.15
N ARG A 55 -19.16 -0.56 -20.87
CA ARG A 55 -20.51 -0.75 -20.28
C ARG A 55 -20.59 -2.02 -19.44
N GLU A 56 -19.88 -3.06 -19.86
CA GLU A 56 -19.80 -4.37 -19.22
C GLU A 56 -19.22 -4.27 -17.80
N ARG A 57 -18.33 -3.31 -17.55
CA ARG A 57 -17.76 -3.09 -16.21
C ARG A 57 -18.79 -2.61 -15.19
N LEU A 58 -19.90 -2.03 -15.64
CA LEU A 58 -20.99 -1.55 -14.79
C LEU A 58 -22.08 -2.62 -14.57
N ALA A 59 -21.94 -3.81 -15.15
CA ALA A 59 -22.87 -4.90 -14.90
C ALA A 59 -22.84 -5.31 -13.40
N PRO A 60 -23.98 -5.57 -12.75
CA PRO A 60 -24.01 -5.99 -11.37
C PRO A 60 -23.20 -7.28 -11.12
N ARG A 61 -22.55 -7.37 -9.96
CA ARG A 61 -21.78 -8.55 -9.56
C ARG A 61 -22.68 -9.59 -8.91
N PRO A 62 -22.69 -10.85 -9.39
CA PRO A 62 -23.52 -11.89 -8.84
C PRO A 62 -23.10 -12.22 -7.41
N GLN A 63 -24.05 -12.71 -6.62
CA GLN A 63 -23.81 -13.06 -5.22
C GLN A 63 -22.63 -14.02 -5.04
N GLY A 64 -22.52 -15.06 -5.88
CA GLY A 64 -21.41 -16.02 -5.80
C GLY A 64 -20.03 -15.38 -5.91
N LEU A 65 -19.90 -14.28 -6.68
CA LEU A 65 -18.64 -13.53 -6.80
C LEU A 65 -18.37 -12.73 -5.53
N ARG A 66 -19.39 -12.10 -4.94
CA ARG A 66 -19.26 -11.37 -3.69
C ARG A 66 -18.90 -12.28 -2.53
N ASP A 67 -19.57 -13.43 -2.42
CA ASP A 67 -19.29 -14.45 -1.41
C ASP A 67 -17.88 -15.02 -1.57
N ALA A 68 -17.43 -15.24 -2.81
CA ALA A 68 -16.07 -15.66 -3.12
C ALA A 68 -15.00 -14.67 -2.62
N VAL A 69 -15.21 -13.36 -2.82
CA VAL A 69 -14.31 -12.32 -2.26
C VAL A 69 -14.38 -12.31 -0.73
N GLY A 70 -15.56 -12.45 -0.13
CA GLY A 70 -15.68 -12.53 1.34
C GLY A 70 -14.97 -13.75 1.95
N ARG A 71 -14.90 -14.88 1.25
CA ARG A 71 -14.19 -16.08 1.69
C ARG A 71 -12.68 -15.92 1.81
N LEU A 72 -12.09 -14.83 1.34
CA LEU A 72 -10.67 -14.53 1.54
C LEU A 72 -10.31 -14.44 3.03
N ASP A 73 -11.26 -14.01 3.87
CA ASP A 73 -11.09 -13.96 5.32
C ASP A 73 -11.20 -15.35 5.99
N ALA A 74 -11.50 -16.43 5.26
CA ALA A 74 -11.62 -17.76 5.84
C ALA A 74 -10.27 -18.50 5.98
N GLY A 75 -9.14 -17.84 5.70
CA GLY A 75 -7.81 -18.45 5.82
C GLY A 75 -7.56 -19.55 4.78
N LEU A 76 -7.92 -19.30 3.52
CA LEU A 76 -7.68 -20.23 2.41
C LEU A 76 -6.20 -20.58 2.28
N ASP A 77 -5.92 -21.87 2.09
CA ASP A 77 -4.58 -22.32 1.76
C ASP A 77 -4.14 -21.83 0.37
N GLU A 78 -2.87 -22.07 0.04
CA GLU A 78 -2.29 -21.63 -1.22
C GLU A 78 -3.01 -22.22 -2.46
N HIS A 79 -3.48 -23.46 -2.39
CA HIS A 79 -4.19 -24.07 -3.51
C HIS A 79 -5.58 -23.46 -3.69
N GLY A 80 -6.33 -23.30 -2.61
CA GLY A 80 -7.64 -22.68 -2.60
C GLY A 80 -7.61 -21.23 -3.06
N ARG A 81 -6.59 -20.46 -2.67
CA ARG A 81 -6.39 -19.08 -3.16
C ARG A 81 -6.18 -19.03 -4.67
N ARG A 82 -5.38 -19.95 -5.24
CA ARG A 82 -5.18 -20.04 -6.69
C ARG A 82 -6.45 -20.42 -7.43
N GLN A 83 -7.18 -21.42 -6.95
CA GLN A 83 -8.45 -21.83 -7.57
C GLN A 83 -9.47 -20.68 -7.54
N LEU A 84 -9.56 -19.97 -6.41
CA LEU A 84 -10.44 -18.82 -6.28
C LEU A 84 -10.06 -17.69 -7.23
N ALA A 85 -8.79 -17.30 -7.28
CA ALA A 85 -8.32 -16.25 -8.17
C ALA A 85 -8.50 -16.62 -9.66
N GLN A 86 -8.28 -17.88 -10.01
CA GLN A 86 -8.52 -18.39 -11.36
C GLN A 86 -10.00 -18.27 -11.73
N TRP A 87 -10.90 -18.79 -10.88
CA TRP A 87 -12.34 -18.74 -11.11
C TRP A 87 -12.83 -17.29 -11.25
N ILE A 88 -12.42 -16.38 -10.35
CA ILE A 88 -12.77 -14.96 -10.47
C ILE A 88 -12.22 -14.37 -11.78
N GLY A 89 -10.97 -14.68 -12.13
CA GLY A 89 -10.36 -14.19 -13.37
C GLY A 89 -11.11 -14.67 -14.63
N GLU A 90 -11.62 -15.89 -14.65
CA GLU A 90 -12.45 -16.44 -15.72
C GLU A 90 -13.80 -15.74 -15.81
N GLU A 91 -14.48 -15.55 -14.67
CA GLU A 91 -15.75 -14.81 -14.58
C GLU A 91 -15.62 -13.38 -15.14
N TYR A 92 -14.57 -12.65 -14.76
CA TYR A 92 -14.35 -11.29 -15.25
C TYR A 92 -13.99 -11.22 -16.73
N ARG A 93 -13.22 -12.20 -17.22
CA ARG A 93 -12.88 -12.29 -18.63
C ARG A 93 -14.13 -12.54 -19.49
N ALA A 94 -15.05 -13.37 -19.02
CA ALA A 94 -16.25 -13.73 -19.75
C ALA A 94 -17.31 -12.62 -19.76
N HIS A 95 -17.51 -11.92 -18.64
CA HIS A 95 -18.71 -11.10 -18.46
C HIS A 95 -18.47 -9.59 -18.38
N TYR A 96 -17.27 -9.12 -18.01
CA TYR A 96 -17.07 -7.71 -17.61
C TYR A 96 -16.06 -6.94 -18.47
N GLY A 97 -15.67 -7.52 -19.62
CA GLY A 97 -14.85 -6.84 -20.62
C GLY A 97 -13.42 -6.55 -20.17
N GLY A 98 -12.94 -7.18 -19.10
CA GLY A 98 -11.57 -7.07 -18.59
C GLY A 98 -11.43 -7.59 -17.17
N ILE A 99 -10.21 -7.99 -16.81
CA ILE A 99 -9.88 -8.51 -15.48
C ILE A 99 -9.26 -7.38 -14.65
N PRO A 100 -9.77 -7.08 -13.45
CA PRO A 100 -9.12 -6.13 -12.56
C PRO A 100 -7.74 -6.65 -12.12
N LEU A 101 -6.84 -5.76 -11.70
CA LEU A 101 -5.63 -6.13 -10.97
C LEU A 101 -5.96 -6.94 -9.71
N GLY A 102 -7.08 -6.59 -9.08
CA GLY A 102 -7.55 -7.27 -7.90
C GLY A 102 -8.68 -6.53 -7.20
N PHE A 103 -8.93 -6.95 -5.96
CA PHE A 103 -9.94 -6.38 -5.10
C PHE A 103 -9.31 -5.87 -3.81
N PHE A 104 -9.92 -4.81 -3.27
CA PHE A 104 -9.65 -4.31 -1.93
C PHE A 104 -10.95 -4.33 -1.14
N ALA A 105 -10.96 -4.89 0.07
CA ALA A 105 -12.16 -5.02 0.87
C ALA A 105 -11.87 -4.96 2.37
N ARG A 106 -12.93 -4.86 3.18
CA ARG A 106 -12.80 -4.91 4.64
C ARG A 106 -12.40 -6.33 5.06
N CYS A 107 -11.48 -6.42 6.01
CA CYS A 107 -11.11 -7.71 6.58
C CYS A 107 -11.95 -8.03 7.82
N HIS A 108 -12.52 -9.22 7.83
CA HIS A 108 -13.36 -9.74 8.92
C HIS A 108 -12.66 -10.76 9.82
N LEU A 109 -11.35 -10.95 9.68
CA LEU A 109 -10.54 -11.78 10.59
C LEU A 109 -10.50 -11.23 12.03
N GLY A 110 -10.80 -9.95 12.20
CA GLY A 110 -10.67 -9.24 13.47
C GLY A 110 -9.26 -8.67 13.69
N PRO A 111 -9.03 -8.03 14.86
CA PRO A 111 -7.77 -7.35 15.15
C PRO A 111 -6.54 -8.27 15.01
N PRO A 112 -5.42 -7.78 14.45
CA PRO A 112 -5.15 -6.38 14.10
C PRO A 112 -5.64 -5.96 12.70
N TYR A 113 -6.25 -6.87 11.93
CA TYR A 113 -6.56 -6.64 10.52
C TYR A 113 -7.86 -5.86 10.34
N VAL A 114 -7.83 -4.92 9.38
CA VAL A 114 -8.98 -4.07 9.04
C VAL A 114 -9.31 -4.08 7.56
N ASP A 115 -8.32 -4.33 6.71
CA ASP A 115 -8.48 -4.37 5.25
C ASP A 115 -7.77 -5.62 4.70
N HIS A 116 -8.22 -6.10 3.55
CA HIS A 116 -7.48 -7.09 2.77
C HIS A 116 -7.44 -6.75 1.29
N GLN A 117 -6.37 -7.21 0.64
CA GLN A 117 -6.18 -7.15 -0.79
C GLN A 117 -6.15 -8.56 -1.35
N LEU A 118 -6.87 -8.80 -2.45
CA LEU A 118 -6.59 -9.90 -3.37
C LEU A 118 -5.98 -9.35 -4.64
N ASN A 119 -4.76 -9.76 -4.98
CA ASN A 119 -4.15 -9.52 -6.29
C ASN A 119 -4.35 -10.76 -7.17
N LEU A 120 -5.06 -10.64 -8.29
CA LEU A 120 -5.40 -11.77 -9.16
C LEU A 120 -4.22 -12.25 -10.01
N PHE A 121 -3.25 -11.39 -10.31
CA PHE A 121 -2.10 -11.72 -11.16
C PHE A 121 -1.00 -12.47 -10.40
N GLN A 122 -0.79 -12.12 -9.14
CA GLN A 122 0.19 -12.78 -8.27
C GLN A 122 -0.45 -13.79 -7.32
N VAL A 123 -1.79 -13.87 -7.29
CA VAL A 123 -2.59 -14.67 -6.35
C VAL A 123 -2.17 -14.40 -4.89
N ILE A 124 -2.07 -13.12 -4.54
CA ILE A 124 -1.67 -12.72 -3.19
C ILE A 124 -2.90 -12.22 -2.44
N VAL A 125 -3.18 -12.86 -1.31
CA VAL A 125 -4.04 -12.30 -0.26
C VAL A 125 -3.16 -11.68 0.80
N ARG A 126 -3.34 -10.38 1.06
CA ARG A 126 -2.63 -9.65 2.10
C ARG A 126 -3.63 -8.97 3.01
N HIS A 127 -3.50 -9.19 4.31
CA HIS A 127 -4.27 -8.49 5.33
C HIS A 127 -3.45 -7.32 5.86
N PHE A 128 -4.12 -6.20 6.13
CA PHE A 128 -3.50 -4.96 6.58
C PHE A 128 -4.07 -4.51 7.92
N ALA A 129 -3.19 -4.13 8.83
CA ALA A 129 -3.51 -3.34 10.00
C ALA A 129 -3.72 -1.85 9.63
N PRO A 130 -4.32 -1.04 10.51
CA PRO A 130 -4.57 0.39 10.24
C PRO A 130 -3.31 1.19 9.87
N SER A 131 -2.17 0.84 10.47
CA SER A 131 -0.88 1.50 10.25
C SER A 131 -0.13 1.03 9.01
N ASP A 132 -0.54 -0.09 8.41
CA ASP A 132 0.23 -0.68 7.31
C ASP A 132 0.10 0.17 6.05
N GLN A 133 1.17 0.28 5.28
CA GLN A 133 1.12 0.94 3.98
C GLN A 133 0.52 0.00 2.94
N VAL A 134 -0.56 0.43 2.28
CA VAL A 134 -1.13 -0.28 1.13
C VAL A 134 -0.36 0.14 -0.13
N PRO A 135 0.16 -0.81 -0.92
CA PRO A 135 0.89 -0.50 -2.14
C PRO A 135 -0.03 0.06 -3.24
N GLU A 136 0.51 0.95 -4.08
CA GLU A 136 -0.13 1.32 -5.34
C GLU A 136 -0.33 0.09 -6.24
N PRO A 137 -1.43 0.00 -7.02
CA PRO A 137 -2.52 0.98 -7.14
C PRO A 137 -3.67 0.80 -6.13
N PHE A 138 -3.54 -0.08 -5.14
CA PHE A 138 -4.63 -0.43 -4.22
C PHE A 138 -4.85 0.60 -3.11
N SER A 139 -3.87 1.43 -2.81
CA SER A 139 -3.93 2.52 -1.82
C SER A 139 -5.15 3.43 -2.03
N GLY A 140 -5.49 3.76 -3.28
CA GLY A 140 -6.61 4.62 -3.64
C GLY A 140 -7.97 4.04 -3.25
N ALA A 141 -8.09 2.71 -3.16
CA ALA A 141 -9.32 2.03 -2.75
C ALA A 141 -9.55 2.05 -1.23
N ARG A 142 -8.51 2.32 -0.44
CA ARG A 142 -8.57 2.14 1.02
C ARG A 142 -9.61 3.01 1.69
N MET A 143 -9.71 4.28 1.27
CA MET A 143 -10.71 5.17 1.88
C MET A 143 -12.14 4.79 1.52
N LEU A 144 -12.37 4.28 0.32
CA LEU A 144 -13.67 3.79 -0.12
C LEU A 144 -14.10 2.60 0.74
N VAL A 145 -13.25 1.58 0.87
CA VAL A 145 -13.53 0.41 1.72
C VAL A 145 -13.81 0.80 3.17
N ARG A 146 -13.03 1.73 3.72
CA ARG A 146 -13.19 2.17 5.12
C ARG A 146 -14.46 2.98 5.38
N SER A 147 -15.11 3.52 4.35
CA SER A 147 -16.44 4.12 4.49
C SER A 147 -17.51 3.12 4.94
N GLY A 148 -17.30 1.82 4.67
CA GLY A 148 -18.20 0.74 5.04
C GLY A 148 -19.44 0.60 4.17
N GLY A 149 -19.56 1.35 3.07
CA GLY A 149 -20.71 1.29 2.17
C GLY A 149 -20.56 0.30 1.00
N TYR A 150 -19.43 -0.42 0.90
CA TYR A 150 -19.12 -1.28 -0.23
C TYR A 150 -18.70 -2.67 0.22
N ALA A 151 -19.13 -3.69 -0.51
CA ALA A 151 -18.66 -5.07 -0.34
C ALA A 151 -17.16 -5.15 -0.63
N PHE A 152 -16.72 -4.54 -1.72
CA PHE A 152 -15.31 -4.41 -2.12
C PHE A 152 -15.16 -3.33 -3.19
N VAL A 153 -13.90 -3.00 -3.52
CA VAL A 153 -13.53 -2.12 -4.61
C VAL A 153 -12.65 -2.89 -5.59
N GLU A 154 -13.02 -2.85 -6.87
CA GLU A 154 -12.21 -3.37 -7.97
C GLU A 154 -11.14 -2.34 -8.36
N VAL A 155 -9.91 -2.80 -8.55
CA VAL A 155 -8.78 -1.96 -8.92
C VAL A 155 -8.28 -2.37 -10.29
N TYR A 156 -8.26 -1.46 -11.26
CA TYR A 156 -7.79 -1.73 -12.63
C TYR A 156 -6.44 -1.07 -12.91
N SER A 157 -5.74 -1.59 -13.93
CA SER A 157 -4.40 -1.15 -14.31
C SER A 157 -4.34 0.25 -14.91
N ASP A 158 -5.48 0.76 -15.39
CA ASP A 158 -5.67 2.12 -15.88
C ASP A 158 -5.94 3.14 -14.75
N GLY A 159 -5.92 2.70 -13.48
CA GLY A 159 -6.23 3.53 -12.32
C GLY A 159 -7.72 3.66 -12.02
N LEU A 160 -8.59 3.01 -12.79
CA LEU A 160 -10.02 2.97 -12.51
C LEU A 160 -10.29 2.19 -11.22
N LEU A 161 -11.07 2.79 -10.33
CA LEU A 161 -11.61 2.16 -9.13
C LEU A 161 -13.12 2.00 -9.31
N LEU A 162 -13.64 0.77 -9.16
CA LEU A 162 -15.08 0.51 -9.22
C LEU A 162 -15.55 -0.04 -7.87
N PRO A 163 -16.22 0.77 -7.03
CA PRO A 163 -16.85 0.29 -5.82
C PRO A 163 -18.05 -0.60 -6.14
N VAL A 164 -18.19 -1.70 -5.41
CA VAL A 164 -19.30 -2.65 -5.53
C VAL A 164 -20.09 -2.67 -4.23
N LEU A 165 -21.40 -2.44 -4.29
CA LEU A 165 -22.31 -2.49 -3.15
C LEU A 165 -22.61 -3.95 -2.73
N ASP A 166 -23.18 -4.13 -1.54
CA ASP A 166 -23.57 -5.45 -1.03
C ASP A 166 -24.63 -6.16 -1.88
N ASP A 167 -25.45 -5.40 -2.62
CA ASP A 167 -26.41 -5.96 -3.58
C ASP A 167 -25.78 -6.35 -4.93
N GLY A 168 -24.50 -6.00 -5.15
CA GLY A 168 -23.76 -6.23 -6.39
C GLY A 168 -23.76 -5.05 -7.36
N THR A 169 -24.47 -3.97 -7.09
CA THR A 169 -24.46 -2.78 -7.93
C THR A 169 -23.08 -2.15 -7.97
N VAL A 170 -22.60 -1.81 -9.18
CA VAL A 170 -21.33 -1.12 -9.40
C VAL A 170 -21.57 0.38 -9.41
N VAL A 171 -20.89 1.12 -8.53
CA VAL A 171 -20.97 2.58 -8.48
C VAL A 171 -20.08 3.19 -9.55
N ARG A 172 -20.66 4.06 -10.37
CA ARG A 172 -19.94 4.78 -11.41
C ARG A 172 -19.04 5.84 -10.74
N PRO A 173 -17.74 5.91 -11.12
CA PRO A 173 -16.82 6.93 -10.64
C PRO A 173 -17.12 8.32 -11.21
#